data_AF-A0A535BVZ7-F1
#
_entry.id   AF-A0A535BVZ7-F1
#
_cell.length_a   1.000
_cell.length_b   1.000
_cell.length_c   1.000
_cell.angle_alpha   90.00
_cell.angle_beta   90.00
_cell.angle_gamma   90.00
#
_symmetry.space_group_name_H-M   'P 1'
#
loop_
_entity.id
_entity.type
_entity.pdbx_description
1 polymer ?
#
loop_
_entity_poly.entity_id
_entity_poly.type
_entity_poly.pdbx_seq_one_letter_code
_entity_poly.pdbx_strand_id
1 'polypeptide(L)'
;PNLHIGHAVGLRKLRTLANWGHEIVLIVGDWTTQIGDPTDKDETRPTMSHEQVLKNAETYVKQFHMVVPKEGSRIVFQSEWFGKFGLKDVIDLAGRFTAQQMLQREEFRKRMEKKTPIPIKDLLYPLLQAYDSVAIEADVEMGGTDQLFNILAGRELQSQLGQPPQQVFTVPLLEGLDGEKMSKSKPKTGIWLTDQPNEIYGKVMSIDDALMPHYFEWATDLPWDEVKQINAAIANGEIAKKAAKEKLAWQITSELHSPAKAAIAAAAFTRQFSEGQLPEDIEEVTLEADGAKEIGIVELLMKGLKKSRSESRRLVEQGGVSVDGSKTNESSKFPTSGTYIVKYGKRSYAKFTWR
;
A
#
# COMPACT_ATOMS: atom_id res chain seq x y z
N PRO A 1 -12.24 -4.75 -0.67
CA PRO A 1 -11.03 -4.07 -0.13
C PRO A 1 -9.79 -4.78 -0.67
N ASN A 2 -8.74 -4.03 -1.02
CA ASN A 2 -7.58 -4.61 -1.68
C ASN A 2 -6.41 -4.85 -0.72
N LEU A 3 -5.69 -5.93 -0.98
CA LEU A 3 -4.38 -6.20 -0.41
C LEU A 3 -3.34 -5.42 -1.20
N HIS A 4 -2.28 -5.04 -0.49
CA HIS A 4 -1.11 -4.36 -1.04
C HIS A 4 0.14 -5.18 -0.79
N ILE A 5 1.24 -4.85 -1.46
CA ILE A 5 2.50 -5.63 -1.38
C ILE A 5 3.07 -5.70 0.05
N GLY A 6 2.77 -4.72 0.91
CA GLY A 6 3.07 -4.83 2.35
C GLY A 6 2.41 -6.03 3.03
N HIS A 7 1.19 -6.43 2.62
CA HIS A 7 0.59 -7.68 3.09
C HIS A 7 1.27 -8.89 2.43
N ALA A 8 1.70 -8.76 1.18
CA ALA A 8 2.37 -9.86 0.47
C ALA A 8 3.66 -10.30 1.17
N VAL A 9 4.34 -9.44 1.92
CA VAL A 9 5.53 -9.81 2.72
C VAL A 9 5.25 -11.07 3.57
N GLY A 10 4.20 -11.05 4.39
CA GLY A 10 3.80 -12.21 5.20
C GLY A 10 3.22 -13.34 4.36
N LEU A 11 2.36 -13.03 3.37
CA LEU A 11 1.73 -14.05 2.52
C LEU A 11 2.75 -14.89 1.73
N ARG A 12 3.89 -14.30 1.34
CA ARG A 12 4.95 -15.03 0.64
C ARG A 12 5.62 -16.06 1.54
N LYS A 13 5.73 -15.78 2.84
CA LYS A 13 6.24 -16.75 3.83
C LYS A 13 5.22 -17.86 4.08
N LEU A 14 3.93 -17.54 4.12
CA LEU A 14 2.87 -18.56 4.15
C LEU A 14 2.91 -19.45 2.90
N ARG A 15 3.14 -18.88 1.70
CA ARG A 15 3.37 -19.69 0.49
C ARG A 15 4.57 -20.61 0.64
N THR A 16 5.68 -20.15 1.19
CA THR A 16 6.85 -21.00 1.45
C THR A 16 6.49 -22.17 2.38
N LEU A 17 5.78 -21.90 3.47
CA LEU A 17 5.31 -22.95 4.40
C LEU A 17 4.37 -23.94 3.71
N ALA A 18 3.42 -23.45 2.90
CA ALA A 18 2.54 -24.30 2.11
C ALA A 18 3.32 -25.21 1.15
N ASN A 19 4.33 -24.66 0.47
CA ASN A 19 5.20 -25.42 -0.43
C ASN A 19 6.06 -26.46 0.29
N TRP A 20 6.28 -26.31 1.60
CA TRP A 20 6.93 -27.31 2.46
C TRP A 20 5.94 -28.34 3.03
N GLY A 21 4.66 -28.23 2.71
CA GLY A 21 3.62 -29.18 3.11
C GLY A 21 2.90 -28.83 4.42
N HIS A 22 3.10 -27.62 4.95
CA HIS A 22 2.35 -27.15 6.12
C HIS A 22 0.92 -26.70 5.73
N GLU A 23 -0.05 -26.93 6.61
CA GLU A 23 -1.41 -26.37 6.44
C GLU A 23 -1.38 -24.86 6.73
N ILE A 24 -1.99 -24.08 5.84
CA ILE A 24 -2.18 -22.64 6.04
C ILE A 24 -3.64 -22.37 6.39
N VAL A 25 -3.88 -21.86 7.59
CA VAL A 25 -5.22 -21.46 8.02
C VAL A 25 -5.37 -19.95 7.88
N LEU A 26 -6.26 -19.52 6.98
CA LEU A 26 -6.67 -18.12 6.86
C LEU A 26 -7.92 -17.88 7.71
N ILE A 27 -7.75 -17.13 8.80
CA ILE A 27 -8.87 -16.67 9.63
C ILE A 27 -9.46 -15.39 9.03
N VAL A 28 -10.73 -15.47 8.64
CA VAL A 28 -11.52 -14.30 8.23
C VAL A 28 -12.14 -13.68 9.46
N GLY A 29 -11.76 -12.44 9.75
CA GLY A 29 -12.22 -11.68 10.90
C GLY A 29 -13.65 -11.15 10.80
N ASP A 30 -14.63 -12.01 10.48
CA ASP A 30 -16.01 -11.60 10.21
C ASP A 30 -16.79 -11.13 11.46
N TRP A 31 -16.27 -11.43 12.63
CA TRP A 31 -16.80 -10.99 13.92
C TRP A 31 -16.00 -9.81 14.49
N THR A 32 -14.67 -9.90 14.59
CA THR A 32 -13.84 -8.83 15.17
C THR A 32 -13.81 -7.57 14.31
N THR A 33 -14.02 -7.67 13.00
CA THR A 33 -14.15 -6.48 12.11
C THR A 33 -15.36 -5.62 12.48
N GLN A 34 -16.38 -6.21 13.12
CA GLN A 34 -17.54 -5.46 13.61
C GLN A 34 -17.20 -4.63 14.86
N ILE A 35 -16.17 -5.01 15.63
CA ILE A 35 -15.68 -4.31 16.84
C ILE A 35 -14.57 -3.29 16.49
N GLY A 36 -13.72 -3.66 15.53
CA GLY A 36 -12.63 -2.86 14.96
C GLY A 36 -11.30 -3.03 15.69
N ASP A 37 -10.27 -3.47 14.95
CA ASP A 37 -8.89 -3.58 15.43
C ASP A 37 -8.25 -2.20 15.76
N PRO A 38 -7.81 -1.95 17.01
CA PRO A 38 -7.10 -0.74 17.40
C PRO A 38 -5.62 -0.73 16.99
N THR A 39 -5.08 -1.86 16.49
CA THR A 39 -3.70 -1.96 15.99
C THR A 39 -3.46 -0.92 14.90
N ASP A 40 -2.47 -0.05 15.12
CA ASP A 40 -2.02 1.05 14.24
C ASP A 40 -2.90 2.30 14.09
N LYS A 41 -3.88 2.56 14.97
CA LYS A 41 -4.72 3.76 14.79
C LYS A 41 -4.85 4.64 16.03
N ASP A 42 -4.71 5.95 15.81
CA ASP A 42 -4.99 7.01 16.79
C ASP A 42 -6.51 7.23 17.00
N GLU A 43 -7.38 6.70 16.13
CA GLU A 43 -8.84 6.89 16.15
C GLU A 43 -9.63 5.56 16.10
N THR A 44 -10.81 5.56 16.74
CA THR A 44 -11.73 4.41 16.77
C THR A 44 -12.27 4.08 15.37
N ARG A 45 -12.23 2.80 14.95
CA ARG A 45 -12.78 2.38 13.65
C ARG A 45 -14.32 2.45 13.62
N PRO A 46 -14.93 2.81 12.47
CA PRO A 46 -16.36 2.65 12.25
C PRO A 46 -16.73 1.17 12.18
N THR A 47 -17.91 0.82 12.71
CA THR A 47 -18.48 -0.53 12.67
C THR A 47 -18.96 -0.85 11.25
N MET A 48 -18.82 -2.12 10.83
CA MET A 48 -19.27 -2.61 9.51
C MET A 48 -20.37 -3.65 9.67
N SER A 49 -21.34 -3.69 8.75
CA SER A 49 -22.38 -4.73 8.74
C SER A 49 -21.79 -6.09 8.37
N HIS A 50 -22.34 -7.17 8.92
CA HIS A 50 -21.88 -8.53 8.65
C HIS A 50 -21.90 -8.88 7.15
N GLU A 51 -22.96 -8.49 6.42
CA GLU A 51 -23.06 -8.70 4.97
C GLU A 51 -21.93 -8.01 4.19
N GLN A 52 -21.59 -6.77 4.57
CA GLN A 52 -20.49 -6.04 3.94
C GLN A 52 -19.13 -6.69 4.27
N VAL A 53 -18.99 -7.27 5.46
CA VAL A 53 -17.78 -8.00 5.87
C VAL A 53 -17.61 -9.29 5.07
N LEU A 54 -18.68 -10.06 4.86
CA LEU A 54 -18.64 -11.26 4.02
C LEU A 54 -18.28 -10.94 2.57
N LYS A 55 -18.91 -9.92 1.97
CA LYS A 55 -18.56 -9.47 0.60
C LYS A 55 -17.09 -9.03 0.49
N ASN A 56 -16.58 -8.39 1.54
CA ASN A 56 -15.18 -8.01 1.61
C ASN A 56 -14.26 -9.23 1.73
N ALA A 57 -14.66 -10.23 2.52
CA ALA A 57 -13.93 -11.47 2.70
C ALA A 57 -13.72 -12.22 1.39
N GLU A 58 -14.74 -12.32 0.53
CA GLU A 58 -14.61 -12.92 -0.81
C GLU A 58 -13.48 -12.27 -1.62
N THR A 59 -13.44 -10.95 -1.60
CA THR A 59 -12.41 -10.17 -2.31
C THR A 59 -11.02 -10.41 -1.71
N TYR A 60 -10.92 -10.53 -0.38
CA TYR A 60 -9.67 -10.84 0.32
C TYR A 60 -9.18 -12.25 0.00
N VAL A 61 -10.05 -13.25 0.09
CA VAL A 61 -9.72 -14.65 -0.20
C VAL A 61 -9.21 -14.80 -1.63
N LYS A 62 -9.86 -14.12 -2.60
CA LYS A 62 -9.40 -14.12 -3.99
C LYS A 62 -7.98 -13.57 -4.12
N GLN A 63 -7.66 -12.48 -3.40
CA GLN A 63 -6.34 -11.84 -3.44
C GLN A 63 -5.30 -12.62 -2.63
N PHE A 64 -5.68 -13.25 -1.53
CA PHE A 64 -4.84 -14.17 -0.77
C PHE A 64 -4.33 -15.29 -1.66
N HIS A 65 -5.23 -15.89 -2.46
CA HIS A 65 -4.88 -16.94 -3.42
C HIS A 65 -4.14 -16.46 -4.67
N MET A 66 -3.89 -15.16 -4.84
CA MET A 66 -2.91 -14.69 -5.81
C MET A 66 -1.48 -14.98 -5.34
N VAL A 67 -1.26 -15.16 -4.03
CA VAL A 67 0.06 -15.38 -3.44
C VAL A 67 0.16 -16.77 -2.80
N VAL A 68 -0.83 -17.20 -2.02
CA VAL A 68 -0.79 -18.48 -1.29
C VAL A 68 -1.58 -19.56 -2.05
N PRO A 69 -1.02 -20.75 -2.28
CA PRO A 69 -1.71 -21.82 -3.01
C PRO A 69 -3.02 -22.22 -2.32
N LYS A 70 -4.01 -22.65 -3.11
CA LYS A 70 -5.27 -23.18 -2.56
C LYS A 70 -5.08 -24.54 -1.91
N GLU A 71 -4.25 -25.38 -2.51
CA GLU A 71 -3.86 -26.67 -1.96
C GLU A 71 -3.15 -26.46 -0.63
N GLY A 72 -3.55 -27.20 0.40
CA GLY A 72 -2.99 -27.04 1.75
C GLY A 72 -3.45 -25.77 2.50
N SER A 73 -4.38 -24.99 1.94
CA SER A 73 -4.99 -23.85 2.63
C SER A 73 -6.42 -24.14 3.07
N ARG A 74 -6.74 -23.76 4.31
CA ARG A 74 -8.10 -23.79 4.87
C ARG A 74 -8.54 -22.38 5.24
N ILE A 75 -9.79 -22.04 4.96
CA ILE A 75 -10.38 -20.74 5.31
C ILE A 75 -11.41 -21.00 6.40
N VAL A 76 -11.31 -20.25 7.49
CA VAL A 76 -12.26 -20.30 8.62
C VAL A 76 -12.78 -18.92 8.94
N PHE A 77 -13.97 -18.85 9.52
CA PHE A 77 -14.61 -17.61 9.93
C PHE A 77 -14.68 -17.54 11.44
N GLN A 78 -14.35 -16.38 12.00
CA GLN A 78 -14.43 -16.14 13.44
C GLN A 78 -15.82 -16.38 14.03
N SER A 79 -16.88 -16.18 13.23
CA SER A 79 -18.25 -16.51 13.63
C SER A 79 -18.46 -17.98 13.99
N GLU A 80 -17.60 -18.91 13.53
CA GLU A 80 -17.69 -20.34 13.88
C GLU A 80 -17.55 -20.57 15.39
N TRP A 81 -16.74 -19.75 16.07
CA TRP A 81 -16.58 -19.78 17.53
C TRP A 81 -17.30 -18.62 18.22
N PHE A 82 -17.06 -17.37 17.81
CA PHE A 82 -17.66 -16.22 18.49
C PHE A 82 -19.17 -16.09 18.29
N GLY A 83 -19.76 -16.76 17.28
CA GLY A 83 -21.21 -16.86 17.15
C GLY A 83 -21.88 -17.59 18.31
N LYS A 84 -21.13 -18.36 19.10
CA LYS A 84 -21.61 -19.12 20.26
C LYS A 84 -21.15 -18.53 21.60
N PHE A 85 -20.32 -17.49 21.58
CA PHE A 85 -19.81 -16.84 22.80
C PHE A 85 -20.95 -16.14 23.54
N GLY A 86 -21.15 -16.51 24.80
CA GLY A 86 -21.98 -15.79 25.75
C GLY A 86 -21.17 -14.79 26.56
N LEU A 87 -21.88 -13.99 27.38
CA LEU A 87 -21.25 -13.06 28.32
C LEU A 87 -20.29 -13.77 29.30
N LYS A 88 -20.62 -15.01 29.70
CA LYS A 88 -19.76 -15.82 30.56
C LYS A 88 -18.40 -16.08 29.90
N ASP A 89 -18.38 -16.49 28.63
CA ASP A 89 -17.14 -16.78 27.89
C ASP A 89 -16.27 -15.53 27.75
N VAL A 90 -16.91 -14.37 27.53
CA VAL A 90 -16.22 -13.07 27.49
C VAL A 90 -15.58 -12.74 28.85
N ILE A 91 -16.30 -12.96 29.96
CA ILE A 91 -15.76 -12.72 31.30
C ILE A 91 -14.64 -13.70 31.63
N ASP A 92 -14.80 -14.98 31.30
CA ASP A 92 -13.79 -16.02 31.52
C ASP A 92 -12.52 -15.72 30.72
N LEU A 93 -12.65 -15.25 29.47
CA LEU A 93 -11.54 -14.81 28.64
C LEU A 93 -10.89 -13.53 29.19
N ALA A 94 -11.69 -12.54 29.61
CA ALA A 94 -11.19 -11.30 30.21
C ALA A 94 -10.45 -11.53 31.53
N GLY A 95 -10.85 -12.55 32.31
CA GLY A 95 -10.20 -12.92 33.57
C GLY A 95 -8.80 -13.52 33.41
N ARG A 96 -8.38 -13.86 32.17
CA ARG A 96 -7.06 -14.44 31.86
C ARG A 96 -5.96 -13.42 31.63
N PHE A 97 -6.34 -12.16 31.46
CA PHE A 97 -5.42 -11.07 31.18
C PHE A 97 -5.68 -9.90 32.12
N THR A 98 -4.64 -9.09 32.32
CA THR A 98 -4.75 -7.88 33.14
C THR A 98 -4.84 -6.64 32.27
N ALA A 99 -5.54 -5.61 32.76
CA ALA A 99 -5.56 -4.31 32.11
C ALA A 99 -4.14 -3.72 31.97
N GLN A 100 -3.26 -3.98 32.94
CA GLN A 100 -1.86 -3.55 32.93
C GLN A 100 -1.09 -4.12 31.74
N GLN A 101 -1.25 -5.42 31.44
CA GLN A 101 -0.66 -6.04 30.25
C GLN A 101 -1.16 -5.39 28.97
N MET A 102 -2.48 -5.17 28.86
CA MET A 102 -3.05 -4.53 27.67
C MET A 102 -2.46 -3.12 27.49
N LEU A 103 -2.39 -2.33 28.56
CA LEU A 103 -1.89 -0.95 28.51
C LEU A 103 -0.38 -0.82 28.23
N GLN A 104 0.40 -1.91 28.32
CA GLN A 104 1.82 -1.93 27.92
C GLN A 104 2.00 -1.89 26.40
N ARG A 105 0.94 -2.20 25.65
CA ARG A 105 0.93 -2.11 24.19
C ARG A 105 1.27 -0.69 23.74
N GLU A 106 2.21 -0.57 22.80
CA GLU A 106 2.76 0.71 22.36
C GLU A 106 1.69 1.70 21.88
N GLU A 107 0.66 1.24 21.16
CA GLU A 107 -0.44 2.10 20.72
C GLU A 107 -1.23 2.68 21.90
N PHE A 108 -1.52 1.87 22.92
CA PHE A 108 -2.22 2.33 24.11
C PHE A 108 -1.33 3.22 24.98
N ARG A 109 -0.03 2.92 25.07
CA ARG A 109 0.96 3.80 25.72
C ARG A 109 0.96 5.19 25.07
N LYS A 110 1.05 5.27 23.74
CA LYS A 110 0.98 6.53 22.98
C LYS A 110 -0.35 7.27 23.20
N ARG A 111 -1.48 6.55 23.19
CA ARG A 111 -2.80 7.16 23.44
C ARG A 111 -2.93 7.71 24.86
N MET A 112 -2.38 7.02 25.85
CA MET A 112 -2.34 7.49 27.24
C MET A 112 -1.48 8.76 27.37
N GLU A 113 -0.30 8.80 26.73
CA GLU A 113 0.57 9.98 26.71
C GLU A 113 -0.11 11.19 26.04
N LYS A 114 -0.78 10.95 24.90
CA LYS A 114 -1.56 11.97 24.17
C LYS A 114 -2.89 12.31 24.85
N LYS A 115 -3.27 11.62 25.94
CA LYS A 115 -4.58 11.72 26.62
C LYS A 115 -5.78 11.52 25.68
N THR A 116 -5.61 10.70 24.64
CA THR A 116 -6.70 10.29 23.77
C THR A 116 -7.46 9.12 24.43
N PRO A 117 -8.81 9.13 24.45
CA PRO A 117 -9.59 8.09 25.12
C PRO A 117 -9.25 6.69 24.60
N ILE A 118 -9.22 5.66 25.46
CA ILE A 118 -9.08 4.25 25.08
C ILE A 118 -10.37 3.51 25.47
N PRO A 119 -11.26 3.20 24.52
CA PRO A 119 -12.48 2.43 24.78
C PRO A 119 -12.18 1.05 25.37
N ILE A 120 -13.01 0.57 26.32
CA ILE A 120 -12.88 -0.78 26.90
C ILE A 120 -12.91 -1.86 25.82
N LYS A 121 -13.74 -1.70 24.78
CA LYS A 121 -13.80 -2.64 23.65
C LYS A 121 -12.44 -2.82 22.95
N ASP A 122 -11.59 -1.80 22.95
CA ASP A 122 -10.27 -1.87 22.31
C ASP A 122 -9.32 -2.74 23.17
N LEU A 123 -9.53 -2.78 24.50
CA LEU A 123 -8.81 -3.68 25.40
C LEU A 123 -9.24 -5.15 25.24
N LEU A 124 -10.44 -5.41 24.71
CA LEU A 124 -10.94 -6.77 24.46
C LEU A 124 -10.39 -7.35 23.15
N TYR A 125 -9.99 -6.51 22.19
CA TYR A 125 -9.57 -6.98 20.87
C TYR A 125 -8.39 -7.98 20.92
N PRO A 126 -7.29 -7.73 21.65
CA PRO A 126 -6.18 -8.68 21.71
C PRO A 126 -6.58 -10.05 22.27
N LEU A 127 -7.56 -10.08 23.18
CA LEU A 127 -8.06 -11.31 23.80
C LEU A 127 -8.85 -12.14 22.79
N LEU A 128 -9.64 -11.48 21.95
CA LEU A 128 -10.39 -12.12 20.88
C LEU A 128 -9.42 -12.73 19.86
N GLN A 129 -8.43 -11.96 19.40
CA GLN A 129 -7.41 -12.51 18.49
C GLN A 129 -6.63 -13.66 19.14
N ALA A 130 -6.29 -13.56 20.43
CA ALA A 130 -5.63 -14.66 21.15
C ALA A 130 -6.47 -15.94 21.17
N TYR A 131 -7.79 -15.81 21.27
CA TYR A 131 -8.69 -16.96 21.25
C TYR A 131 -8.77 -17.61 19.86
N ASP A 132 -8.55 -16.85 18.78
CA ASP A 132 -8.49 -17.42 17.44
C ASP A 132 -7.39 -18.48 17.34
N SER A 133 -6.22 -18.25 17.94
CA SER A 133 -5.11 -19.21 18.02
C SER A 133 -5.52 -20.52 18.73
N VAL A 134 -6.31 -20.39 19.80
CA VAL A 134 -6.83 -21.52 20.58
C VAL A 134 -7.85 -22.31 19.76
N ALA A 135 -8.74 -21.60 19.06
CA ALA A 135 -9.84 -22.19 18.30
C ALA A 135 -9.35 -23.05 17.12
N ILE A 136 -8.19 -22.72 16.55
CA ILE A 136 -7.58 -23.48 15.45
C ILE A 136 -6.39 -24.33 15.87
N GLU A 137 -6.06 -24.38 17.17
CA GLU A 137 -4.90 -25.09 17.72
C GLU A 137 -3.59 -24.74 16.99
N ALA A 138 -3.36 -23.44 16.76
CA ALA A 138 -2.27 -22.98 15.91
C ALA A 138 -0.89 -23.40 16.44
N ASP A 139 -0.05 -24.00 15.59
CA ASP A 139 1.37 -24.26 15.87
C ASP A 139 2.24 -23.01 15.68
N VAL A 140 1.87 -22.14 14.72
CA VAL A 140 2.59 -20.92 14.35
C VAL A 140 1.57 -19.86 13.96
N GLU A 141 1.66 -18.67 14.54
CA GLU A 141 0.91 -17.50 14.06
C GLU A 141 1.86 -16.49 13.42
N MET A 142 1.49 -16.05 12.21
CA MET A 142 2.27 -15.11 11.41
C MET A 142 1.61 -13.73 11.40
N GLY A 143 2.41 -12.68 11.53
CA GLY A 143 1.93 -11.30 11.37
C GLY A 143 3.03 -10.29 11.16
N GLY A 144 2.66 -9.02 10.96
CA GLY A 144 3.63 -7.92 10.97
C GLY A 144 4.16 -7.67 12.39
N THR A 145 5.22 -6.87 12.50
CA THR A 145 5.77 -6.47 13.82
C THR A 145 4.79 -5.68 14.69
N ASP A 146 3.80 -5.03 14.07
CA ASP A 146 2.64 -4.39 14.70
C ASP A 146 1.71 -5.36 15.43
N GLN A 147 1.71 -6.65 15.04
CA GLN A 147 0.86 -7.69 15.61
C GLN A 147 1.55 -8.48 16.73
N LEU A 148 2.82 -8.18 17.04
CA LEU A 148 3.63 -8.96 18.00
C LEU A 148 2.92 -9.14 19.35
N PHE A 149 2.29 -8.08 19.88
CA PHE A 149 1.56 -8.14 21.15
C PHE A 149 0.39 -9.12 21.08
N ASN A 150 -0.43 -9.05 20.02
CA ASN A 150 -1.61 -9.90 19.88
C ASN A 150 -1.21 -11.37 19.69
N ILE A 151 -0.16 -11.62 18.88
CA ILE A 151 0.37 -12.98 18.66
C ILE A 151 0.93 -13.59 19.95
N LEU A 152 1.62 -12.79 20.77
CA LEU A 152 2.09 -13.22 22.09
C LEU A 152 0.94 -13.49 23.06
N ALA A 153 -0.14 -12.72 22.98
CA ALA A 153 -1.35 -12.98 23.77
C ALA A 153 -1.99 -14.34 23.40
N GLY A 154 -2.01 -14.70 22.11
CA GLY A 154 -2.44 -16.03 21.65
C GLY A 154 -1.57 -17.15 22.23
N ARG A 155 -0.25 -17.00 22.16
CA ARG A 155 0.71 -17.94 22.74
C ARG A 155 0.50 -18.15 24.24
N GLU A 156 0.32 -17.06 24.98
CA GLU A 156 0.05 -17.08 26.42
C GLU A 156 -1.28 -17.79 26.72
N LEU A 157 -2.34 -17.45 25.98
CA LEU A 157 -3.66 -18.04 26.18
C LEU A 157 -3.66 -19.55 25.93
N GLN A 158 -3.01 -20.01 24.87
CA GLN A 158 -2.84 -21.44 24.59
C GLN A 158 -2.18 -22.16 25.77
N SER A 159 -1.09 -21.59 26.32
CA SER A 159 -0.42 -22.13 27.50
C SER A 159 -1.33 -22.20 28.72
N GLN A 160 -2.11 -21.15 28.99
CA GLN A 160 -3.06 -21.12 30.11
C GLN A 160 -4.21 -22.13 29.96
N LEU A 161 -4.51 -22.55 28.73
CA LEU A 161 -5.54 -23.54 28.41
C LEU A 161 -4.98 -24.96 28.21
N GLY A 162 -3.67 -25.15 28.41
CA GLY A 162 -3.02 -26.45 28.29
C GLY A 162 -2.75 -26.90 26.84
N GLN A 163 -2.87 -26.00 25.86
CA GLN A 163 -2.43 -26.25 24.48
C GLN A 163 -0.92 -25.97 24.34
N PRO A 164 -0.22 -26.62 23.40
CA PRO A 164 1.12 -26.22 23.02
C PRO A 164 1.14 -24.74 22.58
N PRO A 165 2.02 -23.90 23.17
CA PRO A 165 2.06 -22.48 22.83
C PRO A 165 2.66 -22.28 21.43
N GLN A 166 1.91 -21.61 20.55
CA GLN A 166 2.30 -21.33 19.16
C GLN A 166 3.64 -20.61 19.05
N GLN A 167 4.40 -20.91 18.01
CA GLN A 167 5.57 -20.11 17.64
C GLN A 167 5.12 -18.75 17.07
N VAL A 168 5.87 -17.72 17.42
CA VAL A 168 5.62 -16.35 16.96
C VAL A 168 6.50 -16.08 15.76
N PHE A 169 5.90 -15.82 14.60
CA PHE A 169 6.64 -15.44 13.41
C PHE A 169 6.21 -14.04 12.96
N THR A 170 7.09 -13.06 13.15
CA THR A 170 6.85 -11.69 12.67
C THR A 170 7.68 -11.34 11.45
N VAL A 171 7.11 -10.50 10.58
CA VAL A 171 7.79 -9.91 9.42
C VAL A 171 7.82 -8.38 9.55
N PRO A 172 8.83 -7.68 9.01
CA PRO A 172 8.85 -6.23 9.03
C PRO A 172 7.72 -5.64 8.19
N LEU A 173 7.38 -4.39 8.50
CA LEU A 173 6.35 -3.64 7.79
C LEU A 173 6.98 -2.93 6.59
N LEU A 174 6.43 -3.16 5.40
CA LEU A 174 6.90 -2.49 4.20
C LEU A 174 6.38 -1.05 4.11
N GLU A 175 7.26 -0.13 3.74
CA GLU A 175 6.93 1.28 3.53
C GLU A 175 6.11 1.47 2.26
N GLY A 176 5.22 2.46 2.26
CA GLY A 176 4.55 2.99 1.09
C GLY A 176 5.43 3.97 0.32
N LEU A 177 4.86 4.56 -0.72
CA LEU A 177 5.54 5.57 -1.54
C LEU A 177 5.92 6.85 -0.76
N ASP A 178 5.31 7.07 0.40
CA ASP A 178 5.59 8.17 1.32
C ASP A 178 6.66 7.85 2.36
N GLY A 179 7.26 6.64 2.34
CA GLY A 179 8.23 6.18 3.35
C GLY A 179 7.61 5.77 4.69
N GLU A 180 6.31 5.98 4.86
CA GLU A 180 5.54 5.53 6.02
C GLU A 180 5.01 4.11 5.79
N LYS A 181 4.52 3.43 6.84
CA LYS A 181 3.87 2.13 6.71
C LYS A 181 2.80 2.12 5.60
N MET A 182 2.90 1.17 4.67
CA MET A 182 1.88 0.99 3.64
C MET A 182 0.53 0.62 4.28
N SER A 183 -0.52 1.41 3.99
CA SER A 183 -1.81 1.27 4.66
C SER A 183 -2.99 1.47 3.70
N LYS A 184 -4.06 0.72 3.97
CA LYS A 184 -5.35 0.88 3.27
C LYS A 184 -6.00 2.25 3.44
N SER A 185 -5.65 2.98 4.52
CA SER A 185 -6.16 4.34 4.76
C SER A 185 -5.45 5.41 3.92
N LYS A 186 -4.29 5.09 3.33
CA LYS A 186 -3.52 5.98 2.45
C LYS A 186 -3.44 5.38 1.04
N PRO A 187 -4.56 5.29 0.30
CA PRO A 187 -4.60 4.52 -0.93
C PRO A 187 -3.67 5.03 -2.04
N LYS A 188 -3.28 6.31 -1.98
CA LYS A 188 -2.35 6.95 -2.92
C LYS A 188 -0.90 6.52 -2.75
N THR A 189 -0.54 5.97 -1.58
CA THR A 189 0.85 5.58 -1.26
C THR A 189 1.04 4.06 -1.26
N GLY A 190 -0.02 3.29 -1.53
CA GLY A 190 0.02 1.84 -1.66
C GLY A 190 0.32 1.34 -3.07
N ILE A 191 1.02 0.21 -3.14
CA ILE A 191 1.16 -0.62 -4.34
C ILE A 191 0.26 -1.85 -4.13
N TRP A 192 -0.83 -1.95 -4.89
CA TRP A 192 -1.85 -2.97 -4.67
C TRP A 192 -1.56 -4.25 -5.44
N LEU A 193 -1.97 -5.40 -4.90
CA LEU A 193 -1.79 -6.68 -5.61
C LEU A 193 -2.58 -6.74 -6.92
N THR A 194 -3.65 -5.95 -7.01
CA THR A 194 -4.56 -5.89 -8.16
C THR A 194 -4.27 -4.73 -9.11
N ASP A 195 -3.22 -3.94 -8.87
CA ASP A 195 -2.84 -2.85 -9.77
C ASP A 195 -2.43 -3.40 -11.14
N GLN A 196 -2.64 -2.60 -12.19
CA GLN A 196 -2.21 -2.98 -13.53
C GLN A 196 -0.67 -2.96 -13.63
N PRO A 197 -0.06 -3.76 -14.52
CA PRO A 197 1.40 -3.86 -14.63
C PRO A 197 2.12 -2.50 -14.76
N ASN A 198 1.60 -1.59 -15.60
CA ASN A 198 2.18 -0.26 -15.78
C ASN A 198 2.12 0.59 -14.50
N GLU A 199 1.06 0.44 -13.71
CA GLU A 199 0.88 1.15 -12.45
C GLU A 199 1.84 0.63 -11.38
N ILE A 200 1.97 -0.70 -11.24
CA ILE A 200 2.95 -1.32 -10.33
C ILE A 200 4.36 -0.85 -10.69
N TYR A 201 4.74 -0.98 -11.96
CA TYR A 201 6.07 -0.59 -12.44
C TYR A 201 6.33 0.90 -12.15
N GLY A 202 5.40 1.77 -12.51
CA GLY A 202 5.52 3.21 -12.28
C GLY A 202 5.59 3.60 -10.79
N LYS A 203 4.82 2.94 -9.93
CA LYS A 203 4.86 3.16 -8.47
C LYS A 203 6.19 2.69 -7.87
N VAL A 204 6.68 1.51 -8.23
CA VAL A 204 7.99 1.01 -7.76
C VAL A 204 9.12 1.94 -8.23
N MET A 205 9.07 2.43 -9.46
CA MET A 205 10.03 3.43 -9.95
C MET A 205 10.00 4.75 -9.17
N SER A 206 8.93 5.03 -8.42
CA SER A 206 8.74 6.26 -7.65
C SER A 206 9.12 6.16 -6.17
N ILE A 207 9.48 4.98 -5.67
CA ILE A 207 9.91 4.82 -4.26
C ILE A 207 11.16 5.67 -3.97
N ASP A 208 11.39 6.03 -2.71
CA ASP A 208 12.66 6.64 -2.32
C ASP A 208 13.82 5.64 -2.53
N ASP A 209 14.97 6.14 -2.99
CA ASP A 209 16.17 5.31 -3.19
C ASP A 209 16.59 4.58 -1.90
N ALA A 210 16.39 5.21 -0.74
CA ALA A 210 16.73 4.65 0.56
C ALA A 210 15.91 3.41 0.93
N LEU A 211 14.75 3.21 0.30
CA LEU A 211 13.85 2.08 0.56
C LEU A 211 14.15 0.86 -0.32
N MET A 212 14.97 1.01 -1.37
CA MET A 212 15.27 -0.09 -2.30
C MET A 212 15.79 -1.35 -1.59
N PRO A 213 16.73 -1.27 -0.62
CA PRO A 213 17.23 -2.46 0.04
C PRO A 213 16.11 -3.25 0.73
N HIS A 214 15.26 -2.56 1.49
CA HIS A 214 14.16 -3.19 2.21
C HIS A 214 13.14 -3.83 1.25
N TYR A 215 12.87 -3.18 0.11
CA TYR A 215 12.01 -3.73 -0.94
C TYR A 215 12.61 -4.98 -1.60
N PHE A 216 13.90 -5.00 -1.92
CA PHE A 216 14.53 -6.21 -2.47
C PHE A 216 14.42 -7.38 -1.49
N GLU A 217 14.66 -7.13 -0.21
CA GLU A 217 14.66 -8.16 0.85
C GLU A 217 13.27 -8.74 1.13
N TRP A 218 12.23 -7.90 1.13
CA TRP A 218 10.91 -8.31 1.64
C TRP A 218 9.78 -8.30 0.61
N ALA A 219 9.93 -7.59 -0.50
CA ALA A 219 8.92 -7.52 -1.56
C ALA A 219 9.23 -8.42 -2.78
N THR A 220 10.34 -9.18 -2.78
CA THR A 220 10.74 -10.07 -3.89
C THR A 220 11.05 -11.51 -3.45
N ASP A 221 11.10 -12.44 -4.41
CA ASP A 221 11.43 -13.86 -4.23
C ASP A 221 12.87 -14.12 -4.69
N LEU A 222 13.65 -13.06 -4.90
CA LEU A 222 15.05 -13.21 -5.29
C LEU A 222 15.79 -14.00 -4.21
N PRO A 223 16.70 -14.91 -4.61
CA PRO A 223 17.56 -15.61 -3.67
C PRO A 223 18.28 -14.61 -2.76
N TRP A 224 18.41 -14.96 -1.47
CA TRP A 224 18.99 -14.05 -0.48
C TRP A 224 20.40 -13.57 -0.83
N ASP A 225 21.21 -14.45 -1.40
CA ASP A 225 22.56 -14.10 -1.84
C ASP A 225 22.55 -13.11 -3.02
N GLU A 226 21.58 -13.21 -3.93
CA GLU A 226 21.38 -12.23 -5.00
C GLU A 226 20.96 -10.88 -4.42
N VAL A 227 20.02 -10.86 -3.47
CA VAL A 227 19.59 -9.62 -2.80
C VAL A 227 20.76 -8.92 -2.11
N LYS A 228 21.60 -9.68 -1.38
CA LYS A 228 22.80 -9.14 -0.73
C LYS A 228 23.76 -8.52 -1.74
N GLN A 229 24.01 -9.20 -2.86
CA GLN A 229 24.89 -8.68 -3.91
C GLN A 229 24.32 -7.39 -4.52
N ILE A 230 23.02 -7.36 -4.82
CA ILE A 230 22.35 -6.15 -5.33
C ILE A 230 22.49 -4.99 -4.35
N ASN A 231 22.17 -5.22 -3.07
CA ASN A 231 22.20 -4.18 -2.04
C ASN A 231 23.62 -3.65 -1.82
N ALA A 232 24.64 -4.53 -1.84
CA ALA A 232 26.04 -4.11 -1.76
C ALA A 232 26.45 -3.28 -2.98
N ALA A 233 26.08 -3.71 -4.20
CA ALA A 233 26.40 -3.00 -5.43
C ALA A 233 25.71 -1.62 -5.51
N ILE A 234 24.49 -1.49 -4.98
CA ILE A 234 23.81 -0.19 -4.82
C ILE A 234 24.59 0.71 -3.85
N ALA A 235 24.98 0.18 -2.69
CA ALA A 235 25.69 0.94 -1.65
C ALA A 235 27.08 1.42 -2.14
N ASN A 236 27.78 0.60 -2.91
CA ASN A 236 29.08 0.93 -3.50
C ASN A 236 28.98 1.83 -4.75
N GLY A 237 27.78 2.07 -5.28
CA GLY A 237 27.58 2.84 -6.50
C GLY A 237 27.98 2.10 -7.79
N GLU A 238 28.14 0.78 -7.73
CA GLU A 238 28.43 -0.09 -8.88
C GLU A 238 27.22 -0.21 -9.81
N ILE A 239 26.00 -0.12 -9.25
CA ILE A 239 24.75 -0.05 -10.00
C ILE A 239 24.15 1.34 -9.83
N ALA A 240 23.86 2.01 -10.96
CA ALA A 240 23.13 3.27 -10.93
C ALA A 240 21.75 3.07 -10.30
N LYS A 241 21.35 3.95 -9.37
CA LYS A 241 20.09 3.83 -8.63
C LYS A 241 18.85 3.65 -9.52
N LYS A 242 18.83 4.31 -10.68
CA LYS A 242 17.76 4.13 -11.68
C LYS A 242 17.69 2.69 -12.18
N ALA A 243 18.82 2.08 -12.54
CA ALA A 243 18.89 0.71 -13.02
C ALA A 243 18.49 -0.30 -11.92
N ALA A 244 18.87 -0.03 -10.67
CA ALA A 244 18.41 -0.82 -9.52
C ALA A 244 16.87 -0.75 -9.36
N LYS A 245 16.27 0.45 -9.47
CA LYS A 245 14.81 0.60 -9.46
C LYS A 245 14.13 -0.11 -10.63
N GLU A 246 14.70 -0.05 -11.83
CA GLU A 246 14.16 -0.76 -13.00
C GLU A 246 14.16 -2.27 -12.77
N LYS A 247 15.25 -2.82 -12.20
CA LYS A 247 15.31 -4.24 -11.81
C LYS A 247 14.25 -4.58 -10.76
N LEU A 248 14.10 -3.76 -9.72
CA LEU A 248 13.09 -3.96 -8.68
C LEU A 248 11.65 -3.89 -9.24
N ALA A 249 11.36 -2.88 -10.06
CA ALA A 249 10.07 -2.67 -10.70
C ALA A 249 9.71 -3.84 -11.62
N TRP A 250 10.67 -4.30 -12.42
CA TRP A 250 10.52 -5.48 -13.25
C TRP A 250 10.23 -6.73 -12.39
N GLN A 251 11.00 -6.96 -11.32
CA GLN A 251 10.85 -8.12 -10.46
C GLN A 251 9.45 -8.17 -9.82
N ILE A 252 9.03 -7.09 -9.15
CA ILE A 252 7.72 -7.03 -8.48
C ILE A 252 6.57 -7.17 -9.49
N THR A 253 6.69 -6.53 -10.66
CA THR A 253 5.66 -6.62 -11.70
C THR A 253 5.58 -8.03 -12.29
N SER A 254 6.73 -8.69 -12.46
CA SER A 254 6.84 -10.05 -12.99
C SER A 254 6.18 -11.06 -12.04
N GLU A 255 6.47 -10.96 -10.75
CA GLU A 255 5.94 -11.86 -9.72
C GLU A 255 4.44 -11.69 -9.49
N LEU A 256 3.90 -10.47 -9.58
CA LEU A 256 2.46 -10.23 -9.41
C LEU A 256 1.64 -10.52 -10.67
N HIS A 257 2.28 -10.51 -11.85
CA HIS A 257 1.59 -10.66 -13.13
C HIS A 257 2.25 -11.71 -14.03
N SER A 258 3.35 -11.34 -14.70
CA SER A 258 4.19 -12.26 -15.49
C SER A 258 5.43 -11.53 -16.03
N PRO A 259 6.50 -12.27 -16.38
CA PRO A 259 7.68 -11.70 -17.04
C PRO A 259 7.35 -10.92 -18.32
N ALA A 260 6.40 -11.42 -19.12
CA ALA A 260 5.96 -10.78 -20.35
C ALA A 260 5.27 -9.42 -20.08
N LYS A 261 4.39 -9.36 -19.07
CA LYS A 261 3.73 -8.11 -18.67
C LYS A 261 4.72 -7.11 -18.06
N ALA A 262 5.70 -7.59 -17.30
CA ALA A 262 6.78 -6.74 -16.78
C ALA A 262 7.64 -6.13 -17.89
N ALA A 263 7.96 -6.90 -18.94
CA ALA A 263 8.69 -6.38 -20.09
C ALA A 263 7.89 -5.31 -20.86
N ILE A 264 6.58 -5.52 -21.06
CA ILE A 264 5.69 -4.53 -21.68
C ILE A 264 5.64 -3.25 -20.83
N ALA A 265 5.49 -3.38 -19.51
CA ALA A 265 5.44 -2.25 -18.59
C ALA A 265 6.76 -1.48 -18.55
N ALA A 266 7.90 -2.17 -18.55
CA ALA A 266 9.22 -1.56 -18.65
C ALA A 266 9.36 -0.75 -19.95
N ALA A 267 9.00 -1.33 -21.10
CA ALA A 267 9.04 -0.63 -22.38
C ALA A 267 8.07 0.56 -22.47
N ALA A 268 6.89 0.45 -21.87
CA ALA A 268 5.93 1.55 -21.78
C ALA A 268 6.49 2.69 -20.90
N PHE A 269 7.08 2.36 -19.75
CA PHE A 269 7.73 3.32 -18.88
C PHE A 269 8.91 3.99 -19.60
N THR A 270 9.79 3.23 -20.24
CA THR A 270 10.88 3.79 -21.01
C THR A 270 10.35 4.76 -22.06
N ARG A 271 9.39 4.38 -22.92
CA ARG A 271 8.80 5.28 -23.92
C ARG A 271 8.24 6.57 -23.31
N GLN A 272 7.55 6.48 -22.18
CA GLN A 272 6.99 7.65 -21.49
C GLN A 272 8.07 8.60 -20.91
N PHE A 273 9.26 8.09 -20.58
CA PHE A 273 10.32 8.85 -19.89
C PHE A 273 11.58 9.10 -20.72
N SER A 274 11.84 8.33 -21.78
CA SER A 274 12.97 8.44 -22.71
C SER A 274 12.63 9.29 -23.92
N GLU A 275 11.35 9.41 -24.25
CA GLU A 275 10.89 10.26 -25.32
C GLU A 275 9.93 11.28 -24.70
N GLY A 276 10.05 12.55 -25.07
CA GLY A 276 9.05 13.57 -24.76
C GLY A 276 7.69 13.30 -25.42
N GLN A 277 7.31 12.04 -25.58
CA GLN A 277 6.00 11.62 -26.04
C GLN A 277 5.00 11.89 -24.92
N LEU A 278 4.27 12.95 -25.17
CA LEU A 278 2.90 13.22 -24.75
C LEU A 278 2.14 11.96 -24.29
N PRO A 279 1.49 11.99 -23.10
CA PRO A 279 0.51 10.97 -22.73
C PRO A 279 -0.51 10.75 -23.86
N GLU A 280 -0.98 9.51 -24.08
CA GLU A 280 -2.01 9.23 -25.09
C GLU A 280 -3.35 9.93 -24.76
N ASP A 281 -3.62 10.16 -23.46
CA ASP A 281 -4.76 10.93 -22.94
C ASP A 281 -4.34 12.35 -22.51
N ILE A 282 -4.05 13.24 -23.46
CA ILE A 282 -3.90 14.68 -23.15
C ILE A 282 -5.25 15.36 -23.18
N GLU A 283 -5.52 16.17 -22.15
CA GLU A 283 -6.68 17.06 -22.10
C GLU A 283 -6.61 18.07 -23.27
N GLU A 284 -7.55 17.96 -24.22
CA GLU A 284 -7.69 18.89 -25.33
C GLU A 284 -8.60 20.06 -24.94
N VAL A 285 -8.08 21.29 -25.06
CA VAL A 285 -8.82 22.51 -24.74
C VAL A 285 -8.88 23.38 -25.99
N THR A 286 -10.10 23.76 -26.39
CA THR A 286 -10.32 24.71 -27.49
C THR A 286 -10.32 26.14 -26.94
N LEU A 287 -9.55 27.04 -27.56
CA LEU A 287 -9.43 28.45 -27.21
C LEU A 287 -10.01 29.33 -28.32
N GLU A 288 -10.79 30.35 -27.97
CA GLU A 288 -11.32 31.32 -28.94
C GLU A 288 -10.41 32.54 -29.07
N ALA A 289 -10.06 32.89 -30.32
CA ALA A 289 -9.28 34.09 -30.61
C ALA A 289 -10.15 35.35 -30.43
N ASP A 290 -9.66 36.31 -29.63
CA ASP A 290 -10.33 37.57 -29.30
C ASP A 290 -9.84 38.75 -30.17
N GLY A 291 -9.26 38.46 -31.34
CA GLY A 291 -8.73 39.44 -32.28
C GLY A 291 -7.31 39.94 -31.98
N ALA A 292 -6.74 39.62 -30.81
CA ALA A 292 -5.32 39.82 -30.54
C ALA A 292 -4.48 38.80 -31.35
N LYS A 293 -3.33 39.24 -31.91
CA LYS A 293 -2.42 38.34 -32.67
C LYS A 293 -1.53 37.46 -31.79
N GLU A 294 -1.33 37.86 -30.53
CA GLU A 294 -0.48 37.17 -29.57
C GLU A 294 -1.11 37.23 -28.17
N ILE A 295 -0.83 36.21 -27.36
CA ILE A 295 -1.23 36.12 -25.95
C ILE A 295 -0.02 35.84 -25.06
N GLY A 296 0.03 36.43 -23.87
CA GLY A 296 1.08 36.12 -22.88
C GLY A 296 0.88 34.76 -22.22
N ILE A 297 1.96 34.10 -21.79
CA ILE A 297 1.89 32.76 -21.18
C ILE A 297 0.94 32.68 -19.98
N VAL A 298 0.90 33.71 -19.14
CA VAL A 298 0.02 33.73 -17.95
C VAL A 298 -1.45 33.75 -18.36
N GLU A 299 -1.80 34.53 -19.39
CA GLU A 299 -3.17 34.63 -19.92
C GLU A 299 -3.56 33.36 -20.69
N LEU A 300 -2.61 32.75 -21.40
CA LEU A 300 -2.78 31.46 -22.06
C LEU A 300 -3.14 30.36 -21.05
N LEU A 301 -2.42 30.28 -19.93
CA LEU A 301 -2.69 29.32 -18.86
C LEU A 301 -4.04 29.58 -18.17
N MET A 302 -4.42 30.84 -17.98
CA MET A 302 -5.73 31.18 -17.42
C MET A 302 -6.87 30.71 -18.34
N LYS A 303 -6.78 30.99 -19.64
CA LYS A 303 -7.80 30.57 -20.61
C LYS A 303 -7.84 29.05 -20.78
N GLY A 304 -6.68 28.39 -20.86
CA GLY A 304 -6.58 26.95 -21.12
C GLY A 304 -6.82 26.06 -19.91
N LEU A 305 -6.35 26.44 -18.71
CA LEU A 305 -6.45 25.60 -17.51
C LEU A 305 -7.52 26.08 -16.52
N LYS A 306 -8.23 27.18 -16.83
CA LYS A 306 -9.22 27.83 -15.96
C LYS A 306 -8.68 28.16 -14.55
N LYS A 307 -7.37 28.40 -14.45
CA LYS A 307 -6.67 28.77 -13.21
C LYS A 307 -6.74 30.27 -12.95
N SER A 308 -6.55 30.67 -11.69
CA SER A 308 -6.44 32.09 -11.34
C SER A 308 -5.14 32.70 -11.90
N ARG A 309 -5.10 34.03 -12.03
CA ARG A 309 -3.91 34.76 -12.50
C ARG A 309 -2.70 34.54 -11.60
N SER A 310 -2.91 34.53 -10.28
CA SER A 310 -1.84 34.31 -9.30
C SER A 310 -1.29 32.88 -9.35
N GLU A 311 -2.15 31.89 -9.54
CA GLU A 311 -1.72 30.50 -9.68
C GLU A 311 -0.94 30.26 -10.97
N SER A 312 -1.41 30.82 -12.09
CA SER A 312 -0.75 30.73 -13.40
C SER A 312 0.62 31.40 -13.38
N ARG A 313 0.73 32.58 -12.75
CA ARG A 313 2.00 33.30 -12.57
C ARG A 313 3.02 32.48 -11.78
N ARG A 314 2.60 31.93 -10.64
CA ARG A 314 3.44 31.09 -9.78
C ARG A 314 4.01 29.87 -10.54
N LEU A 315 3.22 29.23 -11.40
CA LEU A 315 3.68 28.10 -12.20
C LEU A 315 4.79 28.51 -13.19
N VAL A 316 4.67 29.69 -13.79
CA VAL A 316 5.66 30.24 -14.73
C VAL A 316 6.94 30.66 -13.99
N GLU A 317 6.82 31.39 -12.88
CA GLU A 317 7.95 31.84 -12.05
C GLU A 317 8.78 30.67 -11.49
N GLN A 318 8.11 29.56 -11.13
CA GLN A 318 8.77 28.35 -10.65
C GLN A 318 9.42 27.52 -11.78
N GLY A 319 9.40 27.99 -13.03
CA GLY A 319 9.94 27.29 -14.18
C GLY A 319 9.19 25.99 -14.51
N GLY A 320 7.96 25.85 -14.01
CA GLY A 320 7.14 24.66 -14.13
C GLY A 320 6.34 24.58 -15.43
N VAL A 321 6.56 25.50 -16.38
CA VAL A 321 5.78 25.60 -17.62
C VAL A 321 6.68 25.54 -18.84
N SER A 322 6.31 24.69 -19.80
CA SER A 322 6.91 24.65 -21.14
C SER A 322 5.84 24.50 -22.22
N VAL A 323 6.02 25.16 -23.35
CA VAL A 323 5.14 25.09 -24.52
C VAL A 323 5.93 24.46 -25.66
N ASP A 324 5.40 23.39 -26.26
CA ASP A 324 6.03 22.60 -27.33
C ASP A 324 7.48 22.19 -27.00
N GLY A 325 7.71 21.83 -25.74
CA GLY A 325 9.02 21.42 -25.23
C GLY A 325 9.98 22.58 -24.88
N SER A 326 9.62 23.82 -25.18
CA SER A 326 10.43 25.01 -24.87
C SER A 326 10.02 25.63 -23.53
N LYS A 327 10.99 25.90 -22.66
CA LYS A 327 10.75 26.58 -21.37
C LYS A 327 10.26 28.01 -21.59
N THR A 328 9.31 28.43 -20.77
CA THR A 328 8.70 29.77 -20.85
C THR A 328 8.98 30.61 -19.61
N ASN A 329 8.92 31.93 -19.76
CA ASN A 329 9.00 32.93 -18.70
C ASN A 329 7.84 33.93 -18.81
N GLU A 330 7.71 34.86 -17.86
CA GLU A 330 6.57 35.80 -17.85
C GLU A 330 6.45 36.68 -19.10
N SER A 331 7.57 36.95 -19.78
CA SER A 331 7.59 37.72 -21.03
C SER A 331 7.27 36.91 -22.28
N SER A 332 7.08 35.59 -22.15
CA SER A 332 6.82 34.71 -23.29
C SER A 332 5.42 34.98 -23.86
N LYS A 333 5.37 35.17 -25.18
CA LYS A 333 4.15 35.38 -25.95
C LYS A 333 3.99 34.31 -27.03
N PHE A 334 2.75 33.95 -27.32
CA PHE A 334 2.41 32.91 -28.29
C PHE A 334 1.36 33.43 -29.27
N PRO A 335 1.46 33.10 -30.57
CA PRO A 335 0.41 33.40 -31.53
C PRO A 335 -0.94 32.81 -31.12
N THR A 336 -2.02 33.55 -31.31
CA THR A 336 -3.41 33.11 -31.07
C THR A 336 -3.96 32.27 -32.23
N SER A 337 -3.14 31.37 -32.75
CA SER A 337 -3.46 30.47 -33.86
C SER A 337 -2.73 29.14 -33.71
N GLY A 338 -3.26 28.09 -34.34
CA GLY A 338 -2.64 26.76 -34.32
C GLY A 338 -2.88 25.98 -33.02
N THR A 339 -2.02 24.99 -32.80
CA THR A 339 -2.11 24.06 -31.67
C THR A 339 -0.80 24.08 -30.88
N TYR A 340 -0.92 24.11 -29.55
CA TYR A 340 0.19 24.13 -28.61
C TYR A 340 0.05 22.99 -27.61
N ILE A 341 1.17 22.37 -27.26
CA ILE A 341 1.24 21.42 -26.15
C ILE A 341 1.86 22.14 -24.96
N VAL A 342 1.06 22.30 -23.91
CA VAL A 342 1.47 22.97 -22.69
C VAL A 342 1.70 21.94 -21.59
N LYS A 343 2.96 21.83 -21.15
CA LYS A 343 3.32 21.11 -19.93
C LYS A 343 3.27 22.07 -18.76
N TYR A 344 2.60 21.69 -17.68
CA TYR A 344 2.55 22.45 -16.44
C TYR A 344 2.81 21.54 -15.23
N GLY A 345 3.72 21.95 -14.36
CA GLY A 345 4.22 21.12 -13.27
C GLY A 345 5.04 19.91 -13.73
N LYS A 346 5.17 18.91 -12.85
CA LYS A 346 6.10 17.77 -13.06
C LYS A 346 5.57 16.74 -14.07
N ARG A 347 4.24 16.57 -14.18
CA ARG A 347 3.60 15.46 -14.91
C ARG A 347 2.31 15.83 -15.67
N SER A 348 1.88 17.09 -15.69
CA SER A 348 0.61 17.47 -16.36
C SER A 348 0.85 18.08 -17.72
N TYR A 349 0.02 17.71 -18.69
CA TYR A 349 0.04 18.17 -20.08
C TYR A 349 -1.37 18.52 -20.52
N ALA A 350 -1.51 19.58 -21.30
CA ALA A 350 -2.75 19.95 -21.98
C ALA A 350 -2.44 20.39 -23.41
N LYS A 351 -3.34 20.09 -24.35
CA LYS A 351 -3.23 20.49 -25.75
C LYS A 351 -4.22 21.62 -26.02
N PHE A 352 -3.70 22.81 -26.28
CA PHE A 352 -4.51 23.99 -26.56
C PHE A 352 -4.62 24.17 -28.08
N THR A 353 -5.85 24.20 -28.60
CA THR A 353 -6.11 24.44 -30.03
C THR A 353 -6.92 25.71 -30.19
N TRP A 354 -6.41 26.67 -30.96
CA TRP A 354 -7.14 27.90 -31.28
C TRP A 354 -8.19 27.63 -32.36
N ARG A 355 -9.38 28.19 -32.18
CA ARG A 355 -10.48 28.16 -33.14
C ARG A 355 -10.82 29.56 -33.64
#